data_AF-A0A378MCK8-F1
#
_entry.id   AF-A0A378MCK8-F1
#
_cell.length_a   1.000
_cell.length_b   1.000
_cell.length_c   1.000
_cell.angle_alpha   90.00
_cell.angle_beta   90.00
_cell.angle_gamma   90.00
#
_symmetry.space_group_name_H-M   'P 1'
#
loop_
_entity.id
_entity.type
_entity.pdbx_description
1 polymer ?
#
loop_
_entity_poly.entity_id
_entity_poly.type
_entity_poly.pdbx_seq_one_letter_code
_entity_poly.pdbx_strand_id
1 'polypeptide(L)'
;MIESISTIKAKLAELEFSMQSDYIKRLRSDSRKGVQQVIRAWEKKQQQAQESLLKLQEMKQFESEYLKAGYSRIAGVDEVGRGPLAGPVVAAAVILPNDFR
;
A
#
# COMPACT_ATOMS: atom_id res chain seq x y z
N MET A 1 -14.89 -30.17 9.65
CA MET A 1 -13.76 -29.87 10.55
C MET A 1 -13.63 -28.37 10.70
N ILE A 2 -13.68 -27.88 11.94
CA ILE A 2 -13.58 -26.44 12.25
C ILE A 2 -12.09 -26.07 12.24
N GLU A 3 -11.65 -25.27 11.27
CA GLU A 3 -10.25 -24.81 11.21
C GLU A 3 -9.89 -24.01 12.47
N SER A 4 -8.66 -24.20 12.97
CA SER A 4 -8.15 -23.42 14.09
C SER A 4 -7.88 -21.97 13.66
N ILE A 5 -7.90 -21.04 14.62
CA ILE A 5 -7.63 -19.62 14.35
C ILE A 5 -6.21 -19.42 13.81
N SER A 6 -5.24 -20.25 14.22
CA SER A 6 -3.86 -20.19 13.72
C SER A 6 -3.79 -20.56 12.23
N THR A 7 -4.50 -21.61 11.81
CA THR A 7 -4.59 -22.00 10.39
C THR A 7 -5.27 -20.92 9.55
N ILE A 8 -6.33 -20.28 10.06
CA ILE A 8 -7.02 -19.19 9.37
C ILE A 8 -6.08 -17.99 9.16
N LYS A 9 -5.31 -17.61 10.18
CA LYS A 9 -4.32 -16.52 10.07
C LYS A 9 -3.25 -16.81 9.02
N ALA A 10 -2.73 -18.04 8.97
CA ALA A 10 -1.73 -18.43 7.98
C ALA A 10 -2.29 -18.32 6.55
N LYS A 11 -3.49 -18.85 6.31
CA LYS A 11 -4.15 -18.77 5.00
C LYS A 11 -4.43 -17.33 4.59
N LEU A 12 -4.87 -16.47 5.51
CA LEU A 12 -5.10 -15.05 5.24
C LEU A 12 -3.82 -14.26 4.93
N ALA A 13 -2.65 -14.75 5.36
CA ALA A 13 -1.37 -14.14 5.04
C ALA A 13 -0.90 -14.47 3.61
N GLU A 14 -1.26 -15.66 3.11
CA GLU A 14 -0.92 -16.14 1.76
C GLU A 14 -1.97 -15.76 0.70
N LEU A 15 -3.20 -15.47 1.13
CA LEU A 15 -4.29 -15.06 0.24
C LEU A 15 -4.04 -13.65 -0.30
N GLU A 16 -3.62 -13.57 -1.56
CA GLU A 16 -3.70 -12.35 -2.34
C GLU A 16 -5.16 -11.95 -2.57
N PHE A 17 -5.40 -10.64 -2.49
CA PHE A 17 -6.70 -9.96 -2.49
C PHE A 17 -7.64 -10.28 -3.69
N SER A 18 -7.11 -10.90 -4.75
CA SER A 18 -7.73 -10.96 -6.09
C SER A 18 -8.93 -11.90 -6.22
N MET A 19 -9.29 -12.67 -5.19
CA MET A 19 -10.53 -13.44 -5.19
C MET A 19 -11.34 -13.20 -3.92
N GLN A 20 -12.59 -12.77 -4.08
CA GLN A 20 -13.66 -13.02 -3.12
C GLN A 20 -13.89 -14.54 -3.03
N SER A 21 -12.88 -15.24 -2.55
CA SER A 21 -12.92 -16.68 -2.41
C SER A 21 -14.10 -17.01 -1.52
N ASP A 22 -14.81 -18.08 -1.84
CA ASP A 22 -15.89 -18.61 -1.00
C ASP A 22 -15.39 -18.89 0.43
N TYR A 23 -14.07 -18.92 0.64
CA TYR A 23 -13.43 -18.92 1.94
C TYR A 23 -13.68 -17.66 2.78
N ILE A 24 -13.48 -16.43 2.24
CA ILE A 24 -13.74 -15.19 3.00
C ILE A 24 -15.21 -15.06 3.37
N LYS A 25 -16.12 -15.42 2.44
CA LYS A 25 -17.56 -15.44 2.71
C LYS A 25 -17.92 -16.40 3.85
N ARG A 26 -17.36 -17.62 3.84
CA ARG A 26 -17.53 -18.59 4.94
C ARG A 26 -16.98 -18.08 6.26
N LEU A 27 -15.81 -17.45 6.26
CA LEU A 27 -15.21 -16.88 7.46
C LEU A 27 -16.09 -15.75 8.04
N ARG A 28 -16.69 -14.90 7.19
CA ARG A 28 -17.62 -13.84 7.63
C ARG A 28 -18.88 -14.40 8.30
N SER A 29 -19.33 -15.59 7.90
CA SER A 29 -20.47 -16.28 8.51
C SER A 29 -20.10 -17.08 9.78
N ASP A 30 -18.82 -17.17 10.16
CA ASP A 30 -18.37 -17.91 11.33
C ASP A 30 -18.73 -17.17 12.64
N SER A 31 -19.47 -17.81 13.54
CA SER A 31 -19.94 -17.17 14.78
C SER A 31 -18.84 -16.96 15.84
N ARG A 32 -17.66 -17.56 15.68
CA ARG A 32 -16.58 -17.48 16.67
C ARG A 32 -16.00 -16.07 16.73
N LYS A 33 -16.08 -15.43 17.90
CA LYS A 33 -15.54 -14.07 18.15
C LYS A 33 -14.09 -13.90 17.69
N GLY A 34 -13.24 -14.90 17.90
CA GLY A 34 -11.84 -14.87 17.48
C GLY A 34 -11.65 -14.86 15.97
N VAL A 35 -12.49 -15.57 15.20
CA VAL A 35 -12.44 -15.57 13.73
C VAL A 35 -12.91 -14.23 13.19
N GLN A 36 -14.00 -13.69 13.73
CA GLN A 36 -14.51 -12.37 13.37
C GLN A 36 -13.50 -11.24 13.62
N GLN A 37 -12.78 -11.28 14.75
CA GLN A 37 -11.71 -10.33 15.04
C GLN A 37 -10.57 -10.42 14.02
N VAL A 38 -10.16 -11.63 13.64
CA VAL A 38 -9.09 -11.87 12.66
C VAL A 38 -9.47 -11.32 11.28
N ILE A 39 -10.70 -11.56 10.83
CA ILE A 39 -11.18 -11.03 9.53
C ILE A 39 -11.19 -9.51 9.55
N ARG A 40 -11.76 -8.88 10.59
CA ARG A 40 -11.83 -7.40 10.67
C ARG A 40 -10.44 -6.77 10.65
N ALA A 41 -9.48 -7.38 11.36
CA ALA A 41 -8.10 -6.91 11.37
C ALA A 41 -7.45 -7.05 9.99
N TRP A 42 -7.67 -8.19 9.31
CA TRP A 42 -7.18 -8.41 7.95
C TRP A 42 -7.81 -7.43 6.95
N GLU A 43 -9.14 -7.25 6.97
CA GLU A 43 -9.87 -6.32 6.10
C GLU A 43 -9.38 -4.88 6.27
N LYS A 44 -9.20 -4.43 7.52
CA LYS A 44 -8.63 -3.11 7.80
C LYS A 44 -7.22 -2.95 7.24
N LYS A 45 -6.36 -3.98 7.38
CA LYS A 45 -5.01 -3.97 6.82
C LYS A 45 -5.04 -3.89 5.29
N GLN A 46 -5.92 -4.65 4.65
CA GLN A 46 -6.09 -4.63 3.19
C GLN A 46 -6.58 -3.25 2.70
N GLN A 47 -7.56 -2.67 3.40
CA GLN A 47 -8.07 -1.34 3.07
C GLN A 47 -6.95 -0.29 3.14
N GLN A 48 -6.15 -0.29 4.20
CA GLN A 48 -5.03 0.64 4.34
C GLN A 48 -3.97 0.48 3.25
N ALA A 49 -3.68 -0.76 2.84
CA ALA A 49 -2.77 -1.03 1.74
C ALA A 49 -3.33 -0.50 0.41
N GLN A 50 -4.62 -0.70 0.15
CA GLN A 50 -5.29 -0.19 -1.04
C GLN A 50 -5.33 1.35 -1.07
N GLU A 51 -5.64 2.00 0.05
CA GLU A 51 -5.62 3.46 0.17
C GLU A 51 -4.21 4.02 -0.08
N SER A 52 -3.18 3.37 0.46
CA SER A 52 -1.79 3.77 0.24
C SER A 52 -1.38 3.63 -1.24
N LEU A 53 -1.82 2.55 -1.90
CA LEU A 53 -1.57 2.33 -3.33
C LEU A 53 -2.25 3.40 -4.19
N LEU A 54 -3.51 3.72 -3.91
CA LEU A 54 -4.25 4.78 -4.63
C LEU A 54 -3.56 6.13 -4.46
N LYS A 55 -3.14 6.46 -3.24
CA LYS A 55 -2.38 7.69 -2.96
C LYS A 55 -1.06 7.74 -3.72
N LEU A 56 -0.33 6.62 -3.77
CA LEU A 56 0.91 6.54 -4.54
C LEU A 56 0.64 6.75 -6.04
N GLN A 57 -0.43 6.17 -6.59
CA GLN A 57 -0.82 6.37 -7.99
C GLN A 57 -1.16 7.83 -8.28
N GLU A 58 -1.88 8.49 -7.38
CA GLU A 58 -2.19 9.91 -7.49
C GLU A 58 -0.92 10.77 -7.48
N MET A 59 0.00 10.51 -6.54
CA MET A 59 1.28 11.22 -6.46
C MET A 59 2.13 11.06 -7.73
N LYS A 60 2.07 9.89 -8.39
CA LYS A 60 2.82 9.58 -9.62
C LYS A 60 2.18 10.13 -10.91
N GLN A 61 1.10 10.90 -10.83
CA GLN A 61 0.38 11.37 -12.01
C GLN A 61 1.27 12.13 -13.01
N PHE A 62 2.11 13.04 -12.50
CA PHE A 62 3.01 13.85 -13.33
C PHE A 62 4.11 13.01 -13.96
N GLU A 63 4.73 12.12 -13.17
CA GLU A 63 5.76 11.20 -13.67
C GLU A 63 5.19 10.35 -14.81
N SER A 64 3.99 9.80 -14.63
CA SER A 64 3.29 9.00 -15.64
C SER A 64 3.02 9.78 -16.92
N GLU A 65 2.62 11.05 -16.82
CA GLU A 65 2.40 11.92 -17.98
C GLU A 65 3.69 12.13 -18.79
N TYR A 66 4.78 12.50 -18.12
CA TYR A 66 6.07 12.73 -18.80
C TYR A 66 6.67 11.42 -19.34
N LEU A 67 6.54 10.30 -18.65
CA LEU A 67 6.95 8.99 -19.18
C LEU A 67 6.19 8.66 -20.47
N LYS A 68 4.88 8.92 -20.53
CA LYS A 68 4.07 8.74 -21.75
C LYS A 68 4.47 9.69 -22.88
N ALA A 69 4.93 10.90 -22.54
CA ALA A 69 5.47 11.86 -23.50
C ALA A 69 6.88 11.48 -24.02
N GLY A 70 7.46 10.37 -23.56
CA GLY A 70 8.74 9.84 -24.04
C GLY A 70 9.96 10.25 -23.21
N TYR A 71 9.77 10.97 -22.10
CA TYR A 71 10.86 11.24 -21.17
C TYR A 71 11.20 9.96 -20.39
N SER A 72 12.48 9.71 -20.15
CA SER A 72 12.95 8.47 -19.50
C SER A 72 13.66 8.69 -18.17
N ARG A 73 13.93 9.96 -17.81
CA ARG A 73 14.60 10.35 -16.56
C ARG A 73 13.90 11.55 -15.99
N ILE A 74 13.19 11.34 -14.88
CA ILE A 74 12.41 12.38 -14.20
C ILE A 74 13.00 12.52 -12.81
N ALA A 75 13.45 13.73 -12.46
CA ALA A 75 14.02 14.03 -11.16
C ALA A 75 13.02 14.82 -10.31
N GLY A 76 12.64 14.25 -9.16
CA GLY A 76 11.97 15.00 -8.11
C GLY A 76 12.99 15.83 -7.35
N VAL A 77 12.69 17.11 -7.10
CA VAL A 77 13.59 18.05 -6.40
C VAL A 77 12.85 18.63 -5.20
N ASP A 78 13.51 18.68 -4.05
CA ASP A 78 12.98 19.31 -2.84
C ASP A 78 14.12 19.95 -2.02
N GLU A 79 13.78 20.97 -1.23
CA GLU A 79 14.72 21.71 -0.40
C GLU A 79 14.31 21.79 1.08
N VAL A 80 15.31 21.82 1.95
CA VAL A 80 15.16 22.04 3.39
C VAL A 80 16.03 23.22 3.83
N GLY A 81 15.59 23.92 4.89
CA GLY A 81 16.37 25.00 5.49
C GLY A 81 15.93 26.43 5.11
N ARG A 82 14.75 26.62 4.49
CA ARG A 82 14.22 27.96 4.18
C ARG A 82 13.61 28.73 5.36
N GLY A 83 13.38 28.05 6.49
CA GLY A 83 12.73 28.61 7.69
C GLY A 83 13.66 29.17 8.77
N PRO A 84 14.81 28.55 9.07
CA PRO A 84 15.77 29.08 10.04
C PRO A 84 16.30 30.48 9.67
N LEU A 85 16.63 31.27 10.69
CA LEU A 85 17.19 32.63 10.53
C LEU A 85 18.59 32.63 9.86
N ALA A 86 19.35 31.57 10.08
CA ALA A 86 20.68 31.37 9.50
C ALA A 86 20.95 29.87 9.33
N GLY A 87 21.82 29.56 8.37
CA GLY A 87 22.15 28.19 7.95
C GLY A 87 21.95 28.02 6.44
N PRO A 88 22.61 27.01 5.83
CA PRO A 88 22.45 26.76 4.40
C PRO A 88 21.06 26.20 4.08
N VAL A 89 20.57 26.51 2.88
CA VAL A 89 19.49 25.75 2.25
C VAL A 89 20.11 24.56 1.54
N VAL A 90 19.59 23.37 1.78
CA VAL A 90 20.07 22.13 1.15
C VAL A 90 18.95 21.60 0.27
N ALA A 91 19.27 21.34 -1.01
CA ALA A 91 18.35 20.73 -1.96
C ALA A 91 18.87 19.35 -2.38
N ALA A 92 17.94 18.45 -2.73
CA ALA A 92 18.24 17.14 -3.28
C ALA A 92 17.44 16.89 -4.56
N ALA A 93 18.00 16.12 -5.48
CA ALA A 93 17.34 15.66 -6.69
C ALA A 93 17.42 14.13 -6.76
N VAL A 94 16.29 13.46 -6.98
CA VAL A 94 16.19 12.00 -7.02
C VAL A 94 15.48 11.55 -8.29
N ILE A 95 16.10 10.65 -9.04
CA ILE A 95 15.47 9.92 -10.14
C ILE A 95 15.10 8.53 -9.61
N LEU A 96 13.81 8.22 -9.56
CA LEU A 96 13.34 6.90 -9.18
C LEU A 96 13.55 5.89 -10.33
N PRO A 97 13.80 4.60 -10.02
CA PRO A 97 13.82 3.56 -11.04
C PRO A 97 12.43 3.34 -11.62
N ASN A 98 12.36 2.93 -12.89
CA ASN A 98 11.10 2.76 -13.63
C ASN A 98 10.14 1.70 -13.03
N ASP A 99 10.67 0.77 -12.23
CA ASP A 99 9.94 -0.32 -11.58
C ASP A 99 9.61 -0.04 -10.10
N PHE A 100 9.77 1.22 -9.64
CA PHE A 100 9.44 1.61 -8.27
C PHE A 100 7.97 1.30 -7.94
N ARG A 101 7.72 0.44 -6.95
CA ARG A 101 6.40 -0.03 -6.51
C ARG A 101 6.19 0.19 -5.02
#